data_AF-I0HND2-F1
#
_entry.id   AF-I0HND2-F1
#
_cell.length_a   1.000
_cell.length_b   1.000
_cell.length_c   1.000
_cell.angle_alpha   90.00
_cell.angle_beta   90.00
_cell.angle_gamma   90.00
#
_symmetry.space_group_name_H-M   'P 1'
#
loop_
_entity.id
_entity.type
_entity.pdbx_description
1 polymer ?
#
loop_
_entity_poly.entity_id
_entity_poly.type
_entity_poly.pdbx_seq_one_letter_code
_entity_poly.pdbx_strand_id
1 'polypeptide(L)'
;MLPWWLAAVVAAVLVTVLGAVLGATGPAAAQDVAAGRTKAQACSVCHGTMGVAVHPEAPNLAGQPAAYLETQLRHYRNGQRQHPVMNVIAKPLSDSDIENLAAWFASIRVDAQGR
;
A
#
# COMPACT_ATOMS: atom_id res chain seq x y z
N MET A 1 -36.85 34.90 17.35
CA MET A 1 -37.97 33.98 17.04
C MET A 1 -37.75 33.47 15.62
N LEU A 2 -37.02 32.36 15.45
CA LEU A 2 -36.80 31.79 14.11
C LEU A 2 -38.09 31.13 13.64
N PRO A 3 -38.53 31.38 12.40
CA PRO A 3 -39.78 30.84 11.92
C PRO A 3 -39.63 29.33 11.66
N TRP A 4 -40.68 28.59 12.00
CA TRP A 4 -40.76 27.12 12.04
C TRP A 4 -40.38 26.43 10.71
N TRP A 5 -40.49 27.12 9.57
CA TRP A 5 -40.06 26.59 8.27
C TRP A 5 -38.52 26.54 8.10
N LEU A 6 -37.77 27.43 8.77
CA LEU A 6 -36.29 27.41 8.75
C LEU A 6 -35.73 26.17 9.47
N ALA A 7 -36.39 25.71 10.54
CA ALA A 7 -36.00 24.48 11.24
C ALA A 7 -36.22 23.21 10.39
N ALA A 8 -37.30 23.18 9.60
CA ALA A 8 -37.62 22.06 8.72
C ALA A 8 -36.63 21.94 7.53
N VAL A 9 -36.20 23.07 6.95
CA VAL A 9 -35.21 23.09 5.87
C VAL A 9 -33.83 22.63 6.37
N VAL A 10 -33.40 23.07 7.55
CA VAL A 10 -32.11 22.67 8.14
C VAL A 10 -32.08 21.17 8.48
N ALA A 11 -33.17 20.62 9.00
CA ALA A 11 -33.28 19.17 9.27
C ALA A 11 -33.23 18.34 7.97
N ALA A 12 -33.91 18.78 6.91
CA ALA A 12 -33.90 18.08 5.61
C ALA A 12 -32.52 18.10 4.93
N VAL A 13 -31.77 19.20 5.05
CA VAL A 13 -30.40 19.33 4.51
C VAL A 13 -29.40 18.48 5.31
N LEU A 14 -29.56 18.36 6.62
CA LEU A 14 -28.71 17.50 7.45
C LEU A 14 -28.89 16.01 7.14
N VAL A 15 -30.12 15.57 6.86
CA VAL A 15 -30.43 14.17 6.52
C VAL A 15 -29.84 13.76 5.16
N THR A 16 -29.82 14.66 4.18
CA THR A 16 -29.26 14.37 2.84
C THR A 16 -27.73 14.36 2.83
N VAL A 17 -27.08 15.24 3.60
CA VAL A 17 -25.62 15.28 3.71
C VAL A 17 -25.08 14.06 4.49
N LEU A 18 -25.79 13.61 5.53
CA LEU A 18 -25.36 12.45 6.32
C LEU A 18 -25.51 11.13 5.55
N GLY A 19 -26.55 11.00 4.71
CA GLY A 19 -26.76 9.81 3.87
C GLY A 19 -25.69 9.58 2.79
N ALA A 20 -25.03 10.64 2.31
CA ALA A 20 -24.02 10.55 1.27
C ALA A 20 -22.67 9.97 1.76
N VAL A 21 -22.39 10.03 3.07
CA VAL A 21 -21.10 9.57 3.62
C VAL A 21 -21.08 8.04 3.85
N LEU A 22 -22.24 7.38 3.94
CA LEU A 22 -22.33 5.94 4.19
C LEU A 22 -22.26 5.05 2.94
N GLY A 23 -22.26 5.61 1.73
CA GLY A 23 -22.46 4.85 0.49
C GLY A 23 -21.20 4.34 -0.24
N ALA A 24 -19.99 4.67 0.23
CA ALA A 24 -18.75 4.51 -0.56
C ALA A 24 -17.84 3.34 -0.12
N THR A 25 -18.39 2.25 0.41
CA THR A 25 -17.61 1.02 0.62
C THR A 25 -17.71 0.12 -0.61
N GLY A 26 -17.03 0.50 -1.69
CA GLY A 26 -16.70 -0.45 -2.76
C GLY A 26 -15.76 -1.54 -2.21
N PRO A 27 -15.74 -2.75 -2.80
CA PRO A 27 -14.80 -3.77 -2.38
C PRO A 27 -13.39 -3.26 -2.67
N ALA A 28 -12.61 -3.00 -1.61
CA ALA A 28 -11.17 -2.89 -1.76
C ALA A 28 -10.70 -4.22 -2.36
N ALA A 29 -10.04 -4.18 -3.52
CA ALA A 29 -9.43 -5.37 -4.07
C ALA A 29 -8.50 -5.95 -3.00
N ALA A 30 -8.80 -7.15 -2.52
CA ALA A 30 -7.99 -7.78 -1.49
C ALA A 30 -6.58 -8.02 -2.04
N GLN A 31 -5.55 -7.71 -1.25
CA GLN A 31 -4.16 -7.96 -1.62
C GLN A 31 -3.94 -9.46 -1.87
N ASP A 32 -3.33 -9.81 -3.00
CA ASP A 32 -2.99 -11.19 -3.39
C ASP A 32 -1.53 -11.48 -3.04
N VAL A 33 -1.33 -12.10 -1.89
CA VAL A 33 -0.01 -12.50 -1.38
C VAL A 33 0.69 -13.50 -2.31
N ALA A 34 -0.04 -14.37 -3.01
CA ALA A 34 0.53 -15.36 -3.92
C ALA A 34 1.03 -14.70 -5.22
N ALA A 35 0.26 -13.78 -5.77
CA ALA A 35 0.69 -12.93 -6.88
C ALA A 35 1.92 -12.10 -6.48
N GLY A 36 1.90 -11.52 -5.27
CA GLY A 36 3.02 -10.80 -4.67
C GLY A 36 4.29 -11.64 -4.60
N ARG A 37 4.21 -12.86 -4.07
CA ARG A 37 5.33 -13.81 -4.01
C ARG A 37 5.91 -14.13 -5.38
N THR A 38 5.05 -14.30 -6.38
CA THR A 38 5.47 -14.61 -7.76
C THR A 38 6.21 -13.41 -8.37
N LYS A 39 5.69 -12.20 -8.19
CA LYS A 39 6.33 -10.97 -8.67
C LYS A 39 7.64 -10.67 -7.94
N ALA A 40 7.72 -10.98 -6.64
CA ALA A 40 8.88 -10.75 -5.79
C ALA A 40 10.15 -11.52 -6.23
N GLN A 41 10.04 -12.50 -7.13
CA GLN A 41 11.19 -13.17 -7.73
C GLN A 41 12.13 -12.18 -8.45
N ALA A 42 11.59 -11.11 -9.05
CA ALA A 42 12.42 -10.07 -9.65
C ALA A 42 13.19 -9.23 -8.63
N CYS A 43 12.75 -9.22 -7.36
CA CYS A 43 13.36 -8.44 -6.28
C CYS A 43 14.47 -9.21 -5.57
N SER A 44 14.50 -10.55 -5.70
CA SER A 44 15.36 -11.42 -4.89
C SER A 44 16.85 -11.29 -5.21
N VAL A 45 17.20 -10.80 -6.40
CA VAL A 45 18.60 -10.56 -6.80
C VAL A 45 19.33 -9.68 -5.79
N CYS A 46 18.64 -8.68 -5.23
CA CYS A 46 19.21 -7.76 -4.25
C CYS A 46 18.65 -8.01 -2.84
N HIS A 47 17.34 -8.20 -2.74
CA HIS A 47 16.63 -8.27 -1.46
C HIS A 47 16.48 -9.70 -0.91
N GLY A 48 17.00 -10.70 -1.61
CA GLY A 48 16.85 -12.12 -1.24
C GLY A 48 15.44 -12.68 -1.48
N THR A 49 15.33 -14.01 -1.53
CA THR A 49 14.06 -14.70 -1.84
C THR A 49 13.00 -14.49 -0.76
N MET A 50 13.44 -14.29 0.48
CA MET A 50 12.58 -14.03 1.65
C MET A 50 12.65 -12.57 2.11
N GLY A 51 13.16 -11.64 1.30
CA GLY A 51 13.30 -10.25 1.71
C GLY A 51 14.42 -10.02 2.74
N VAL A 52 15.29 -11.00 2.98
CA VAL A 52 16.54 -10.82 3.73
C VAL A 52 17.63 -10.57 2.69
N ALA A 53 18.16 -9.35 2.67
CA ALA A 53 19.03 -8.86 1.63
C ALA A 53 20.32 -9.67 1.52
N VAL A 54 20.70 -9.95 0.27
CA VAL A 54 21.96 -10.64 -0.08
C VAL A 54 22.97 -9.67 -0.69
N HIS A 55 22.53 -8.48 -1.09
CA HIS A 55 23.37 -7.42 -1.59
C HIS A 55 23.63 -6.37 -0.48
N PRO A 56 24.89 -5.92 -0.28
CA PRO A 56 25.23 -5.02 0.84
C PRO A 56 24.47 -3.70 0.85
N GLU A 57 24.15 -3.16 -0.33
CA GLU A 57 23.45 -1.89 -0.47
C GLU A 57 21.91 -2.04 -0.48
N ALA A 58 21.39 -3.26 -0.47
CA ALA A 58 19.96 -3.50 -0.46
C ALA A 58 19.45 -3.63 0.99
N PRO A 59 18.35 -2.94 1.36
CA PRO A 59 17.73 -3.15 2.66
C PRO A 59 16.94 -4.46 2.72
N ASN A 60 16.76 -4.97 3.94
CA ASN A 60 15.81 -6.04 4.24
C ASN A 60 14.37 -5.55 4.03
N LEU A 61 13.56 -6.37 3.35
CA LEU A 61 12.14 -6.17 3.13
C LEU A 61 11.28 -7.08 4.01
N ALA A 62 11.83 -8.20 4.47
CA ALA A 62 11.13 -9.19 5.29
C ALA A 62 10.49 -8.55 6.53
N GLY A 63 9.18 -8.77 6.73
CA GLY A 63 8.44 -8.30 7.89
C GLY A 63 8.27 -6.78 7.98
N GLN A 64 8.67 -6.02 6.97
CA GLN A 64 8.43 -4.58 6.94
C GLN A 64 6.92 -4.30 6.81
N PRO A 65 6.40 -3.22 7.43
CA PRO A 65 4.98 -2.89 7.32
C PRO A 65 4.55 -2.71 5.86
N ALA A 66 3.44 -3.34 5.45
CA ALA A 66 2.94 -3.26 4.08
C ALA A 66 2.78 -1.79 3.61
N ALA A 67 2.12 -0.96 4.42
CA ALA A 67 1.92 0.45 4.12
C ALA A 67 3.24 1.23 3.89
N TYR A 68 4.32 0.85 4.59
CA TYR A 68 5.64 1.43 4.38
C TYR A 68 6.19 1.01 3.02
N LEU A 69 6.21 -0.29 2.72
CA LEU A 69 6.69 -0.82 1.45
C LEU A 69 5.93 -0.25 0.26
N GLU A 70 4.60 -0.16 0.35
CA GLU A 70 3.77 0.42 -0.70
C GLU A 70 4.13 1.89 -0.95
N THR A 71 4.25 2.66 0.14
CA THR A 71 4.67 4.06 0.08
C THR A 71 6.02 4.18 -0.61
N GLN A 72 7.03 3.40 -0.20
CA GLN A 72 8.36 3.47 -0.79
C GLN A 72 8.38 3.09 -2.27
N LEU A 73 7.69 2.01 -2.66
CA LEU A 73 7.61 1.60 -4.06
C LEU A 73 6.91 2.66 -4.92
N ARG A 74 5.82 3.27 -4.42
CA ARG A 74 5.16 4.39 -5.10
C ARG A 74 6.09 5.60 -5.24
N HIS A 75 6.84 5.92 -4.19
CA HIS A 75 7.81 7.03 -4.20
C HIS A 75 8.96 6.80 -5.19
N TYR A 76 9.44 5.56 -5.32
CA TYR A 76 10.41 5.22 -6.37
C TYR A 76 9.78 5.29 -7.76
N ARG A 77 8.56 4.77 -7.95
CA ARG A 77 7.89 4.78 -9.25
C ARG A 77 7.61 6.19 -9.78
N ASN A 78 7.24 7.11 -8.89
CA ASN A 78 6.88 8.50 -9.23
C ASN A 78 8.03 9.51 -9.07
N GLY A 79 9.18 9.08 -8.56
CA GLY A 79 10.36 9.94 -8.38
C GLY A 79 10.37 10.81 -7.13
N GLN A 80 9.42 10.63 -6.19
CA GLN A 80 9.48 11.29 -4.87
C GLN A 80 10.64 10.77 -4.02
N ARG A 81 11.05 9.51 -4.22
CA ARG A 81 12.28 8.94 -3.68
C ARG A 81 13.21 8.57 -4.83
N GLN A 82 14.45 9.03 -4.76
CA GLN A 82 15.46 8.84 -5.82
C GLN A 82 16.48 7.78 -5.41
N HIS A 83 16.69 6.81 -6.29
CA HIS A 83 17.71 5.78 -6.26
C HIS A 83 17.88 5.17 -7.66
N PRO A 84 19.07 5.26 -8.30
CA PRO A 84 19.27 4.92 -9.71
C PRO A 84 18.70 3.56 -10.14
N VAL A 85 18.78 2.54 -9.27
CA VAL A 85 18.28 1.20 -9.55
C VAL A 85 16.78 1.08 -9.26
N MET A 86 16.33 1.56 -8.10
CA MET A 86 14.96 1.28 -7.63
C MET A 86 13.91 2.10 -8.37
N ASN A 87 14.25 3.29 -8.89
CA ASN A 87 13.33 4.01 -9.77
C ASN A 87 13.04 3.21 -11.04
N VAL A 88 14.05 2.57 -11.64
CA VAL A 88 13.89 1.74 -12.86
C VAL A 88 13.05 0.50 -12.55
N ILE A 89 13.36 -0.20 -11.44
CA ILE A 89 12.63 -1.40 -11.01
C ILE A 89 11.17 -1.09 -10.67
N ALA A 90 10.90 0.04 -10.01
CA ALA A 90 9.55 0.42 -9.60
C ALA A 90 8.70 1.00 -10.75
N LYS A 91 9.34 1.55 -11.80
CA LYS A 91 8.65 2.23 -12.90
C LYS A 91 7.52 1.42 -13.56
N PRO A 92 7.69 0.13 -13.90
CA PRO A 92 6.65 -0.67 -14.56
C PRO A 92 5.62 -1.26 -13.59
N LEU A 93 5.74 -1.07 -12.28
CA LEU A 93 4.83 -1.67 -11.31
C LEU A 93 3.46 -0.97 -11.34
N SER A 94 2.40 -1.76 -11.54
CA SER A 94 1.02 -1.29 -11.32
C SER A 94 0.74 -1.07 -9.84
N ASP A 95 -0.38 -0.40 -9.50
CA ASP A 95 -0.78 -0.25 -8.10
C ASP A 95 -1.03 -1.60 -7.42
N SER A 96 -1.67 -2.52 -8.14
CA SER A 96 -1.88 -3.89 -7.65
C SER A 96 -0.57 -4.65 -7.47
N ASP A 97 0.42 -4.48 -8.36
CA ASP A 97 1.75 -5.08 -8.14
C ASP A 97 2.38 -4.57 -6.84
N ILE A 98 2.31 -3.26 -6.58
CA ILE A 98 2.89 -2.64 -5.38
C ILE A 98 2.21 -3.16 -4.11
N GLU A 99 0.87 -3.21 -4.11
CA GLU A 99 0.08 -3.73 -3.00
C GLU A 99 0.39 -5.21 -2.73
N ASN A 100 0.42 -6.04 -3.78
CA ASN A 100 0.70 -7.47 -3.66
C ASN A 100 2.14 -7.74 -3.19
N LEU A 101 3.13 -7.01 -3.73
CA LEU A 101 4.53 -7.10 -3.30
C LEU A 101 4.69 -6.73 -1.82
N ALA A 102 4.06 -5.63 -1.40
CA ALA A 102 4.10 -5.17 -0.03
C ALA A 102 3.43 -6.17 0.93
N ALA A 103 2.26 -6.70 0.56
CA ALA A 103 1.56 -7.73 1.32
C ALA A 103 2.42 -8.99 1.48
N TRP A 104 3.09 -9.43 0.40
CA TRP A 104 3.99 -10.57 0.45
C TRP A 104 5.13 -10.36 1.44
N PHE A 105 5.93 -9.30 1.28
CA PHE A 105 7.10 -9.09 2.16
C PHE A 105 6.70 -8.82 3.62
N ALA A 106 5.58 -8.15 3.86
CA ALA A 106 5.04 -7.93 5.20
C ALA A 106 4.56 -9.22 5.87
N SER A 107 4.13 -10.23 5.10
CA SER A 107 3.70 -11.52 5.63
C SER A 107 4.85 -12.40 6.13
N ILE A 108 6.09 -12.06 5.76
CA ILE A 108 7.28 -12.83 6.16
C ILE A 108 7.58 -12.55 7.63
N ARG A 109 7.56 -13.60 8.44
CA ARG A 109 7.98 -13.52 9.84
C ARG A 109 9.50 -13.53 9.91
N VAL A 110 10.05 -12.58 10.65
CA VAL A 110 11.49 -12.48 10.94
C VAL A 110 11.67 -12.78 12.42
N ASP A 111 12.52 -13.75 12.76
CA ASP A 111 12.89 -13.99 14.14
C ASP A 111 13.95 -12.98 14.62
N ALA A 112 14.17 -12.89 15.94
CA ALA A 112 15.15 -11.97 16.52
C ALA A 112 16.60 -12.27 16.09
N GLN A 113 16.84 -13.42 15.43
CA GLN A 113 18.13 -13.81 14.87
C GLN A 113 18.28 -13.41 13.39
N GLY A 114 17.26 -12.78 12.78
CA GLY A 114 17.31 -12.36 11.38
C GLY A 114 17.36 -13.53 10.40
N ARG A 115 16.81 -14.69 10.78
CA ARG A 115 16.69 -15.88 9.93
C ARG A 115 15.23 -16.21 9.62
#